data_AF-M1ECA4-F1
#
_entry.id   AF-M1ECA4-F1
#
_cell.length_a   1.000
_cell.length_b   1.000
_cell.length_c   1.000
_cell.angle_alpha   90.00
_cell.angle_beta   90.00
_cell.angle_gamma   90.00
#
_symmetry.space_group_name_H-M   'P 1'
#
loop_
_entity.id
_entity.type
_entity.pdbx_description
1 polymer ?
#
loop_
_entity_poly.entity_id
_entity_poly.type
_entity_poly.pdbx_seq_one_letter_code
_entity_poly.pdbx_strand_id
1 'polypeptide(L)' 'DNVKAYFKRGKAHAAVWNAQEAQADFAKVLELDPALAPIVGRELRALEARIRQKDEEDKARFRGIFS' A
#
# COMPACT_ATOMS: atom_id res chain seq x y z
N ASP A 1 -3.06 -20.55 -8.47
CA ASP A 1 -3.08 -19.15 -8.02
C ASP A 1 -4.49 -18.59 -7.98
N ASN A 2 -4.84 -17.85 -6.92
CA ASN A 2 -6.17 -17.28 -6.73
C ASN A 2 -6.10 -15.76 -6.59
N VAL A 3 -6.49 -15.04 -7.65
CA VAL A 3 -6.49 -13.57 -7.72
C VAL A 3 -7.21 -12.92 -6.53
N LYS A 4 -8.35 -13.48 -6.11
CA LYS A 4 -9.13 -12.94 -4.99
C LYS A 4 -8.39 -13.11 -3.66
N ALA A 5 -7.59 -14.16 -3.49
CA ALA A 5 -6.81 -14.37 -2.28
C ALA A 5 -5.70 -13.32 -2.16
N TYR A 6 -4.93 -13.10 -3.22
CA TYR A 6 -3.90 -12.06 -3.27
C TYR A 6 -4.49 -10.67 -3.06
N PHE A 7 -5.61 -10.35 -3.72
CA PHE A 7 -6.25 -9.05 -3.56
C PHE A 7 -6.71 -8.78 -2.12
N LYS A 8 -7.34 -9.77 -1.47
CA LYS A 8 -7.77 -9.64 -0.07
C LYS A 8 -6.59 -9.52 0.88
N ARG A 9 -5.53 -10.31 0.68
CA ARG A 9 -4.32 -10.28 1.51
C ARG A 9 -3.56 -8.96 1.36
N GLY A 10 -3.43 -8.44 0.13
CA GLY A 10 -2.82 -7.14 -0.12
C GLY A 10 -3.56 -6.00 0.56
N LYS A 11 -4.91 -6.03 0.56
CA LYS A 11 -5.72 -5.09 1.33
C LYS A 11 -5.52 -5.22 2.84
N ALA A 12 -5.40 -6.43 3.37
CA ALA A 12 -5.12 -6.65 4.78
C ALA A 12 -3.75 -6.09 5.17
N HIS A 13 -2.70 -6.37 4.38
CA HIS A 13 -1.36 -5.79 4.57
C HIS A 13 -1.38 -4.26 4.53
N ALA A 14 -2.08 -3.66 3.56
CA ALA A 14 -2.24 -2.21 3.48
C ALA A 14 -2.95 -1.62 4.72
N ALA A 15 -3.91 -2.34 5.30
CA ALA A 15 -4.63 -1.90 6.49
C ALA A 15 -3.77 -1.94 7.77
N VAL A 16 -2.76 -2.81 7.82
CA VAL A 16 -1.84 -2.96 8.96
C VAL A 16 -0.47 -2.32 8.73
N TRP A 17 -0.34 -1.41 7.76
CA TRP A 17 0.89 -0.67 7.41
C TRP A 17 2.04 -1.52 6.83
N ASN A 18 1.75 -2.74 6.39
CA ASN A 18 2.72 -3.60 5.70
C ASN A 18 2.78 -3.23 4.20
N ALA A 19 3.42 -2.10 3.90
CA ALA A 19 3.39 -1.50 2.57
C ALA A 19 4.02 -2.38 1.49
N GLN A 20 5.16 -3.00 1.79
CA GLN A 20 5.92 -3.81 0.85
C GLN A 20 5.16 -5.10 0.49
N GLU A 21 4.58 -5.75 1.49
CA GLU A 21 3.78 -6.96 1.30
C GLU A 21 2.47 -6.65 0.56
N ALA A 22 1.84 -5.51 0.85
CA ALA A 22 0.67 -5.07 0.09
C ALA A 22 1.01 -4.85 -1.39
N GLN A 23 2.12 -4.19 -1.69
CA GLN A 23 2.59 -4.00 -3.07
C GLN A 23 2.90 -5.32 -3.77
N ALA A 24 3.55 -6.27 -3.09
CA ALA A 24 3.86 -7.58 -3.65
C ALA A 24 2.58 -8.38 -3.99
N ASP A 25 1.59 -8.37 -3.10
CA ASP A 25 0.31 -9.02 -3.34
C ASP A 25 -0.45 -8.40 -4.51
N PHE A 26 -0.46 -7.06 -4.59
CA PHE A 26 -1.06 -6.35 -5.72
C PHE A 26 -0.33 -6.58 -7.03
N ALA A 27 1.01 -6.68 -7.02
CA ALA A 27 1.77 -7.05 -8.20
C ALA A 27 1.38 -8.45 -8.71
N LYS A 28 1.18 -9.42 -7.80
CA LYS A 28 0.69 -10.76 -8.19
C LYS A 28 -0.73 -10.74 -8.73
N VAL A 29 -1.61 -9.87 -8.22
CA VAL A 29 -2.95 -9.65 -8.81
C VAL A 29 -2.84 -9.18 -10.26
N LEU A 30 -1.95 -8.23 -10.56
CA LEU A 30 -1.76 -7.69 -11.91
C LEU A 30 -1.10 -8.68 -12.87
N GLU A 31 -0.21 -9.54 -12.36
CA GLU A 31 0.40 -10.63 -13.14
C GLU A 31 -0.65 -11.66 -13.58
N LEU A 32 -1.62 -11.96 -12.70
CA LEU A 32 -2.65 -12.97 -12.95
C LEU A 32 -3.87 -12.42 -13.71
N ASP A 33 -4.23 -11.16 -13.45
CA ASP A 33 -5.36 -10.49 -14.10
C ASP A 33 -5.06 -8.98 -14.31
N PRO A 34 -4.47 -8.64 -15.47
CA PRO A 34 -4.19 -7.25 -15.83
C PRO A 34 -5.43 -6.35 -15.92
N ALA A 35 -6.64 -6.91 -16.09
CA ALA A 35 -7.87 -6.11 -16.17
C ALA A 35 -8.20 -5.41 -14.84
N LEU A 36 -7.62 -5.89 -13.73
CA LEU A 36 -7.75 -5.28 -12.42
C LEU A 36 -6.82 -4.08 -12.19
N ALA A 37 -5.99 -3.70 -13.15
CA ALA A 37 -5.06 -2.57 -13.05
C ALA A 37 -5.68 -1.26 -12.53
N PRO A 38 -6.88 -0.83 -12.98
CA PRO A 38 -7.50 0.39 -12.45
C PRO A 38 -7.86 0.29 -10.96
N ILE A 39 -8.30 -0.89 -10.52
CA ILE A 39 -8.73 -1.15 -9.14
C ILE A 39 -7.51 -1.23 -8.24
N VAL A 40 -6.51 -2.02 -8.62
CA VAL A 40 -5.24 -2.16 -7.88
C VAL A 40 -4.52 -0.81 -7.81
N GLY A 41 -4.48 -0.05 -8.90
CA GLY A 41 -3.86 1.26 -8.92
C GLY A 41 -4.52 2.25 -7.95
N ARG A 42 -5.83 2.15 -7.72
CA ARG A 42 -6.51 2.97 -6.70
C ARG A 42 -6.06 2.62 -5.29
N GLU A 43 -5.95 1.33 -4.97
CA GLU A 43 -5.50 0.86 -3.66
C GLU A 43 -4.03 1.24 -3.40
N LEU A 44 -3.16 1.10 -4.40
CA LEU A 44 -1.75 1.51 -4.30
C LEU A 44 -1.59 3.01 -4.07
N ARG A 45 -2.31 3.86 -4.81
CA ARG A 45 -2.28 5.32 -4.58
C ARG A 45 -2.76 5.71 -3.18
N ALA A 46 -3.78 5.02 -2.67
CA ALA A 46 -4.29 5.27 -1.32
C ALA A 46 -3.26 4.87 -0.24
N LEU A 47 -2.53 3.78 -0.45
CA LEU A 47 -1.45 3.34 0.42
C LEU A 47 -0.28 4.33 0.39
N GLU A 48 0.17 4.75 -0.78
CA GLU A 48 1.25 5.74 -0.93
C GLU A 48 0.91 7.07 -0.26
N ALA A 49 -0.32 7.55 -0.42
CA ALA A 49 -0.78 8.77 0.25
C ALA A 49 -0.72 8.67 1.78
N ARG A 50 -1.11 7.51 2.35
CA ARG A 50 -1.02 7.27 3.80
C ARG A 50 0.41 7.22 4.29
N ILE A 51 1.32 6.55 3.55
CA ILE A 51 2.74 6.49 3.90
C ILE A 51 3.34 7.89 3.89
N ARG A 52 3.08 8.66 2.84
CA ARG A 52 3.56 10.04 2.71
C ARG A 52 3.06 10.93 3.85
N GLN A 53 1.77 10.83 4.18
CA GLN A 53 1.20 11.59 5.29
C GLN A 53 1.91 11.25 6.61
N LYS A 54 2.12 9.96 6.88
CA LYS A 54 2.83 9.50 8.08
C LYS A 54 4.28 10.01 8.12
N ASP A 55 4.99 9.97 7.00
CA ASP A 55 6.35 10.50 6.88
C ASP A 55 6.40 12.02 7.12
N GLU A 56 5.41 12.77 6.62
CA GLU A 56 5.31 14.22 6.82
C GLU A 56 4.99 14.56 8.28
N GLU A 57 4.10 13.81 8.92
CA GLU A 57 3.79 13.91 10.36
C GLU A 57 5.02 13.62 11.22
N ASP A 58 5.74 12.53 10.93
CA ASP A 58 6.96 12.15 11.65
C ASP A 58 8.05 13.23 11.46
N LYS A 59 8.27 13.73 10.24
CA LYS A 59 9.18 14.86 9.99
C LYS A 59 8.78 16.13 10.74
N ALA A 60 7.50 16.44 10.83
CA ALA A 60 7.02 17.58 11.60
C ALA A 60 7.29 17.39 13.11
N ARG A 61 7.05 16.19 13.64
CA ARG A 61 7.28 15.84 15.04
C ARG A 61 8.75 15.91 15.42
N PHE A 62 9.64 15.39 14.59
CA PHE A 62 11.09 15.37 14.89
C PHE A 62 11.80 16.70 14.64
N ARG A 63 11.21 17.61 13.85
CA ARG A 63 11.79 18.94 13.56
C ARG A 63 12.02 19.80 14.81
N GLY A 64 11.27 19.60 15.89
CA GLY A 64 11.42 20.34 17.15
C GLY A 64 12.11 19.56 18.27
N ILE A 65 12.61 18.35 18.02
CA ILE A 65 13.24 17.50 19.07
C ILE A 65 14.75 17.75 19.17
N PHE A 66 15.37 18.26 18.11
CA PHE A 66 16.82 18.53 18.05
C PHE A 66 17.18 20.02 18.06
N SER A 67 16.23 20.88 18.44
CA SER A 67 16.41 22.33 18.64
C SER A 67 16.68 22.67 20.09
#